data_AF-A0A015LQL3-F1
#
_entry.id   AF-A0A015LQL3-F1
#
_cell.length_a   1.000
_cell.length_b   1.000
_cell.length_c   1.000
_cell.angle_alpha   90.00
_cell.angle_beta   90.00
_cell.angle_gamma   90.00
#
_symmetry.space_group_name_H-M   'P 1'
#
loop_
_entity.id
_entity.type
_entity.pdbx_description
1 polymer ?
#
loop_
_entity_poly.entity_id
_entity_poly.type
_entity_poly.pdbx_seq_one_letter_code
_entity_poly.pdbx_strand_id
1 'polypeptide(L)'
;MSDNNDNNENDSKTSNKNFESEDKPEWYEAHKLAIQNNQHFYIDPVTGYKVMTELYHKSRGRCCGSKCRHCPFNHENVGKNINLQDLIDNEKKNDDDENKK
;
A
#
# COMPACT_ATOMS: atom_id res chain seq x y z
N MET A 1 -0.61 53.47 27.32
CA MET A 1 0.61 52.65 27.34
C MET A 1 0.39 51.53 26.35
N SER A 2 1.25 51.47 25.35
CA SER A 2 1.28 50.49 24.26
C SER A 2 1.36 49.07 24.81
N ASP A 3 0.71 48.10 24.16
CA ASP A 3 1.40 47.22 23.22
C ASP A 3 0.40 46.31 22.47
N ASN A 4 0.77 46.05 21.23
CA ASN A 4 -0.01 45.39 20.19
C ASN A 4 -0.03 43.88 20.36
N ASN A 5 -1.05 43.20 19.83
CA ASN A 5 -0.82 41.89 19.21
C ASN A 5 -1.79 41.66 18.06
N ASP A 6 -1.26 41.87 16.86
CA ASP A 6 -1.76 41.34 15.60
C ASP A 6 -1.91 39.82 15.68
N ASN A 7 -2.99 39.27 15.11
CA ASN A 7 -2.91 38.10 14.24
C ASN A 7 -4.27 37.87 13.58
N ASN A 8 -4.33 38.31 12.33
CA ASN A 8 -5.41 38.17 11.38
C ASN A 8 -5.06 37.00 10.44
N GLU A 9 -5.46 35.77 10.78
CA GLU A 9 -5.39 34.65 9.85
C GLU A 9 -6.71 34.57 9.06
N ASN A 10 -6.73 35.33 7.97
CA ASN A 10 -7.65 35.12 6.87
C ASN A 10 -7.17 33.89 6.09
N ASP A 11 -7.91 32.80 6.09
CA ASP A 11 -7.87 31.86 4.96
C ASP A 11 -9.28 31.47 4.55
N SER A 12 -9.91 32.45 3.91
CA SER A 12 -10.98 32.20 2.96
C SER A 12 -10.41 31.45 1.76
N LYS A 13 -10.89 30.23 1.47
CA LYS A 13 -11.41 29.83 0.14
C LYS A 13 -11.64 28.32 0.04
N THR A 14 -12.92 27.96 0.02
CA THR A 14 -13.41 26.86 -0.83
C THR A 14 -13.16 27.24 -2.28
N SER A 15 -12.40 26.45 -3.03
CA SER A 15 -12.44 26.48 -4.49
C SER A 15 -11.78 25.23 -5.09
N ASN A 16 -12.59 24.43 -5.79
CA ASN A 16 -12.26 23.52 -6.89
C ASN A 16 -10.78 23.18 -7.09
N LYS A 17 -10.35 21.98 -6.68
CA LYS A 17 -9.10 21.40 -7.17
C LYS A 17 -9.41 20.49 -8.35
N ASN A 18 -9.15 20.99 -9.57
CA ASN A 18 -8.86 20.14 -10.72
C ASN A 18 -7.71 19.20 -10.32
N PHE A 19 -8.03 17.92 -10.15
CA PHE A 19 -7.12 16.84 -9.79
C PHE A 19 -6.40 16.32 -11.04
N GLU A 20 -5.56 17.15 -11.63
CA GLU A 20 -4.56 16.71 -12.63
C GLU A 20 -3.17 17.13 -12.14
N SER A 21 -2.80 16.74 -10.92
CA SER A 21 -1.44 16.93 -10.42
C SER A 21 -0.54 15.77 -10.86
N GLU A 22 0.58 16.14 -11.46
CA GLU A 22 1.52 15.32 -12.22
C GLU A 22 2.44 14.43 -11.34
N ASP A 23 2.00 14.05 -10.14
CA ASP A 23 2.81 13.29 -9.17
C ASP A 23 2.76 11.77 -9.45
N LYS A 24 3.10 11.38 -10.68
CA LYS A 24 3.24 9.97 -11.02
C LYS A 24 4.52 9.42 -10.36
N PRO A 25 4.45 8.24 -9.72
CA PRO A 25 5.65 7.65 -9.13
C PRO A 25 6.67 7.31 -10.22
N GLU A 26 7.96 7.34 -9.91
CA GLU A 26 9.04 7.14 -10.89
C GLU A 26 8.95 5.79 -11.63
N TRP A 27 8.38 4.76 -11.00
CA TRP A 27 8.17 3.46 -11.64
C TRP A 27 7.01 3.42 -12.65
N TYR A 28 6.15 4.46 -12.70
CA TYR A 28 4.92 4.49 -13.50
C TYR A 28 5.21 4.34 -15.00
N GLU A 29 6.14 5.13 -15.53
CA GLU A 29 6.46 5.09 -16.97
C GLU A 29 7.14 3.77 -17.36
N ALA A 30 8.03 3.23 -16.51
CA ALA A 30 8.64 1.92 -16.74
C ALA A 30 7.59 0.78 -16.78
N HIS A 31 6.62 0.82 -15.86
CA HIS A 31 5.50 -0.09 -15.86
C HIS A 31 4.64 0.06 -17.12
N LYS A 32 4.25 1.30 -17.46
CA LYS A 32 3.43 1.61 -18.63
C LYS A 32 4.08 1.12 -19.92
N LEU A 33 5.37 1.37 -20.10
CA LEU A 33 6.15 0.89 -21.24
C LEU A 33 6.17 -0.64 -21.29
N ALA A 34 6.34 -1.31 -20.15
CA ALA A 34 6.30 -2.77 -20.09
C ALA A 34 4.93 -3.33 -20.49
N ILE A 35 3.83 -2.72 -20.03
CA ILE A 35 2.47 -3.13 -20.43
C ILE A 35 2.26 -2.93 -21.94
N GLN A 36 2.65 -1.78 -22.49
CA GLN A 36 2.53 -1.48 -23.93
C GLN A 36 3.32 -2.45 -24.81
N ASN A 37 4.48 -2.90 -24.34
CA ASN A 37 5.31 -3.91 -25.02
C ASN A 37 4.94 -5.35 -24.65
N ASN A 38 3.81 -5.56 -23.96
CA ASN A 38 3.33 -6.87 -23.53
C ASN A 38 4.37 -7.67 -22.72
N GLN A 39 5.19 -6.95 -21.94
CA GLN A 39 6.23 -7.51 -21.09
C GLN A 39 5.68 -7.88 -19.71
N HIS A 40 6.15 -9.02 -19.19
CA HIS A 40 5.78 -9.53 -17.88
C HIS A 40 6.50 -8.87 -16.71
N PHE A 41 7.58 -8.14 -16.97
CA PHE A 41 8.43 -7.56 -15.94
C PHE A 41 9.02 -6.23 -16.40
N TYR A 42 9.39 -5.38 -15.44
CA TYR A 42 10.23 -4.20 -15.65
C TYR A 42 11.25 -4.06 -14.51
N ILE A 43 12.27 -3.24 -14.71
CA ILE A 43 13.21 -2.86 -13.65
C ILE A 43 12.72 -1.55 -13.04
N ASP A 44 12.47 -1.56 -11.72
CA ASP A 44 12.12 -0.36 -10.96
C ASP A 44 13.33 0.61 -10.96
N PRO A 45 13.20 1.84 -11.51
CA PRO A 45 14.33 2.75 -11.65
C PRO A 45 14.90 3.22 -10.31
N VAL A 46 14.10 3.19 -9.24
CA VAL A 46 14.52 3.63 -7.89
C VAL A 46 15.22 2.50 -7.16
N THR A 47 14.61 1.31 -7.15
CA THR A 47 15.07 0.19 -6.31
C THR A 47 15.98 -0.79 -7.06
N GLY A 48 16.00 -0.75 -8.40
CA GLY A 48 16.71 -1.72 -9.24
C GLY A 48 16.05 -3.10 -9.29
N TYR A 49 14.91 -3.29 -8.63
CA TYR A 49 14.27 -4.60 -8.55
C TYR A 49 13.49 -4.95 -9.81
N LYS A 50 13.47 -6.25 -10.13
CA LYS A 50 12.61 -6.81 -11.17
C LYS A 50 11.18 -6.92 -10.65
N VAL A 51 10.31 -6.03 -11.12
CA VAL A 51 8.90 -5.98 -10.71
C VAL A 51 8.03 -6.67 -11.76
N MET A 52 7.12 -7.53 -11.28
CA MET A 52 6.11 -8.19 -12.11
C MET A 52 5.00 -7.20 -12.52
N THR A 53 4.63 -7.22 -13.80
CA THR A 53 3.47 -6.47 -14.30
C THR A 53 2.17 -7.20 -14.01
N GLU A 54 1.04 -6.49 -14.13
CA GLU A 54 -0.29 -7.10 -14.00
C GLU A 54 -0.50 -8.22 -15.05
N LEU A 55 0.06 -8.07 -16.26
CA LEU A 55 0.00 -9.07 -17.32
C LEU A 55 0.59 -10.42 -16.89
N TYR A 56 1.71 -10.41 -16.17
CA TYR A 56 2.32 -11.63 -15.64
C TYR A 56 1.40 -12.34 -14.64
N HIS A 57 0.69 -11.58 -13.80
CA HIS A 57 -0.24 -12.17 -12.85
C HIS A 57 -1.50 -12.70 -13.53
N LYS A 58 -2.02 -11.99 -14.54
CA LYS A 58 -3.13 -12.45 -15.36
C LYS A 58 -2.77 -13.75 -16.11
N SER A 59 -1.58 -13.84 -16.71
CA SER A 59 -1.14 -15.06 -17.39
C SER A 59 -0.89 -16.23 -16.45
N ARG A 60 -0.44 -15.96 -15.22
CA ARG A 60 -0.30 -16.98 -14.16
C ARG A 60 -1.64 -17.44 -13.57
N GLY A 61 -2.66 -16.59 -13.61
CA GLY A 61 -4.02 -16.90 -13.14
C GLY A 61 -4.20 -16.97 -11.62
N ARG A 62 -3.21 -16.55 -10.81
CA ARG A 62 -3.31 -16.54 -9.34
C ARG A 62 -2.37 -15.57 -8.66
N CYS A 63 -2.67 -15.19 -7.42
CA CYS A 63 -1.77 -14.39 -6.57
C CYS A 63 -0.46 -15.14 -6.26
N CYS A 64 0.68 -14.44 -6.36
CA CYS A 64 1.99 -15.03 -6.05
C CYS A 64 2.33 -15.08 -4.56
N GLY A 65 1.60 -14.36 -3.70
CA GLY A 65 1.81 -14.31 -2.25
C GLY A 65 2.96 -13.39 -1.77
N SER A 66 3.65 -12.70 -2.68
CA SER A 66 4.81 -11.85 -2.36
C SER A 66 4.50 -10.36 -2.20
N LYS A 67 3.23 -9.97 -1.98
CA LYS A 67 2.79 -8.56 -1.82
C LYS A 67 3.33 -7.63 -2.93
N CYS A 68 3.24 -8.06 -4.18
CA CYS A 68 3.69 -7.31 -5.35
C CYS A 68 2.84 -6.05 -5.61
N ARG A 69 3.41 -5.06 -6.32
CA ARG A 69 2.76 -3.76 -6.59
C ARG A 69 1.52 -3.86 -7.47
N HIS A 70 1.49 -4.81 -8.42
CA HIS A 70 0.48 -4.88 -9.49
C HIS A 70 -0.41 -6.12 -9.41
N CYS A 71 -0.81 -6.53 -8.19
CA CYS A 71 -1.59 -7.75 -7.99
C CYS A 71 -3.07 -7.54 -8.39
N PRO A 72 -3.61 -8.23 -9.41
CA PRO A 72 -5.02 -8.15 -9.76
C PRO A 72 -5.93 -8.98 -8.83
N PHE A 73 -5.33 -9.84 -7.99
CA PHE A 73 -6.04 -10.78 -7.11
C PHE A 73 -6.11 -10.31 -5.65
N ASN A 74 -6.04 -8.98 -5.44
CA ASN A 74 -6.22 -8.35 -4.13
C ASN A 74 -5.36 -8.97 -3.00
N HIS A 75 -4.15 -9.43 -3.35
CA HIS A 75 -3.21 -10.07 -2.42
C HIS A 75 -3.75 -11.28 -1.65
N GLU A 76 -4.72 -12.02 -2.19
CA GLU A 76 -5.40 -13.17 -1.53
C GLU A 76 -4.44 -14.23 -0.94
N ASN A 77 -3.26 -14.42 -1.53
CA ASN A 77 -2.28 -15.43 -1.11
C ASN A 77 -1.13 -14.84 -0.29
N VAL A 78 -1.23 -13.56 0.10
CA VAL A 78 -0.26 -12.94 1.02
C VAL A 78 -0.61 -13.38 2.44
N GLY A 79 0.40 -13.83 3.19
CA GLY A 79 0.23 -14.26 4.57
C GLY A 79 -0.43 -13.18 5.43
N LYS A 80 -1.27 -13.61 6.38
CA LYS A 80 -1.91 -12.70 7.33
C LYS A 80 -0.84 -12.06 8.22
N ASN A 81 -0.97 -10.77 8.47
CA ASN A 81 -0.23 -10.16 9.57
C ASN A 81 -0.81 -10.72 10.87
N ILE A 82 -0.03 -11.53 11.55
CA ILE A 82 -0.34 -11.97 12.90
C ILE A 82 -0.01 -10.83 13.86
N ASN A 83 -0.98 -10.43 14.68
CA ASN A 83 -0.68 -9.61 15.84
C ASN A 83 -0.12 -10.53 16.92
N LEU A 84 1.09 -10.24 17.39
CA LEU A 84 1.71 -11.02 18.45
C LEU A 84 0.86 -11.02 19.73
N GLN A 85 0.13 -9.94 19.99
CA GLN A 85 -0.79 -9.84 21.13
C GLN A 85 -1.94 -10.86 21.04
N ASP A 86 -2.48 -11.08 19.84
CA ASP A 86 -3.57 -12.05 19.63
C ASP A 86 -3.12 -13.49 19.92
N LEU A 87 -1.82 -13.79 19.73
CA LEU A 87 -1.26 -15.10 20.07
C LEU A 87 -1.15 -15.27 21.60
N ILE A 88 -0.65 -14.24 22.29
CA ILE A 88 -0.49 -14.23 23.76
C ILE A 88 -1.84 -14.32 24.47
N ASP A 89 -2.86 -13.60 23.98
CA ASP A 89 -4.18 -13.59 24.62
C ASP A 89 -4.93 -14.92 24.42
N ASN A 90 -4.59 -15.69 23.39
CA ASN A 90 -5.14 -17.04 23.20
C ASN A 90 -4.49 -18.07 24.14
N GLU A 91 -3.24 -17.89 24.57
CA GLU A 91 -2.62 -18.76 25.57
C GLU A 91 -3.29 -18.61 26.94
N LYS A 92 -3.53 -17.37 27.40
CA LYS A 92 -4.15 -17.11 28.72
C LYS A 92 -5.58 -17.66 28.85
N LYS A 93 -6.35 -17.68 27.75
CA LYS A 93 -7.70 -18.27 27.75
C LYS A 93 -7.71 -19.78 27.97
N ASN A 94 -6.61 -20.47 27.67
CA ASN A 94 -6.53 -21.91 27.87
C ASN A 94 -6.21 -22.28 29.32
N ASP A 95 -5.53 -21.40 30.06
CA ASP A 95 -5.18 -21.65 31.47
C ASP A 95 -6.39 -21.44 32.42
N ASP A 96 -7.31 -20.53 32.08
CA ASP A 96 -8.50 -20.24 32.89
C ASP A 96 -9.58 -21.34 32.84
N ASP A 97 -9.59 -22.18 31.79
CA ASP A 97 -10.53 -23.30 31.65
C ASP A 97 -10.05 -24.58 32.40
N GLU A 98 -8.75 -24.70 32.68
CA GLU A 98 -8.20 -25.87 33.39
C GLU A 98 -8.32 -25.76 34.92
N ASN A 99 -8.58 -24.56 35.46
CA ASN A 99 -8.68 -24.32 36.91
C ASN A 99 -10.14 -24.27 37.43
N LYS A 100 -11.10 -24.79 36.66
CA LYS A 100 -12.51 -24.93 37.06
C LYS A 100 -12.93 -26.39 37.16
N LYS A 101 -12.14 -27.20 37.87
CA LYS A 101 -12.51 -28.58 38.25
C LYS A 101 -12.32 -28.80 39.74
#